data_AF-A0A435FRS4-F1
#
_entry.id   AF-A0A435FRS4-F1
#
_cell.length_a   1.000
_cell.length_b   1.000
_cell.length_c   1.000
_cell.angle_alpha   90.00
_cell.angle_beta   90.00
_cell.angle_gamma   90.00
#
_symmetry.space_group_name_H-M   'P 1'
#
loop_
_entity.id
_entity.type
_entity.pdbx_description
1 polymer ?
#
loop_
_entity_poly.entity_id
_entity_poly.type
_entity_poly.pdbx_seq_one_letter_code
_entity_poly.pdbx_strand_id
1 'polypeptide(L)'
;MNLRSLPDRKPFLTAALALVTLAALVAAAISAEPRAKDLFGTKKLPAVVPAQSFGFYSKGCFAGGVALPMEGPTWEVMRPSRNRRWGH
;
A
#
# COMPACT_ATOMS: atom_id res chain seq x y z
N MET A 1 19.08 -3.52 63.52
CA MET A 1 18.43 -3.95 62.26
C MET A 1 18.87 -3.01 61.15
N ASN A 2 19.60 -3.49 60.14
CA ASN A 2 19.98 -2.69 58.96
C ASN A 2 18.89 -2.84 57.89
N LEU A 3 18.06 -1.80 57.70
CA LEU A 3 17.17 -1.72 56.54
C LEU A 3 18.01 -1.34 55.32
N ARG A 4 18.26 -2.31 54.44
CA ARG A 4 18.82 -2.03 53.11
C ARG A 4 17.77 -1.22 52.34
N SER A 5 18.08 0.05 52.08
CA SER A 5 17.28 0.92 51.20
C SER A 5 17.14 0.26 49.84
N LEU A 6 15.90 0.03 49.39
CA LEU A 6 15.63 -0.51 48.06
C LEU A 6 16.04 0.55 47.00
N PRO A 7 16.76 0.17 45.92
CA PRO A 7 17.16 1.12 44.89
C PRO A 7 15.94 1.76 44.20
N ASP A 8 16.02 3.06 43.92
CA ASP A 8 14.96 3.85 43.30
C ASP A 8 14.62 3.27 41.91
N ARG A 9 13.37 2.85 41.72
CA ARG A 9 12.91 2.17 40.49
C ARG A 9 12.55 3.15 39.37
N LYS A 10 12.46 4.45 39.67
CA LYS A 10 12.12 5.51 38.72
C LYS A 10 12.99 5.54 37.46
N PRO A 11 14.35 5.48 37.51
CA PRO A 11 15.18 5.49 36.30
C PRO A 11 14.92 4.29 35.38
N PHE A 12 14.61 3.13 35.96
CA PHE A 12 14.27 1.92 35.19
C PHE A 12 12.89 2.06 34.51
N LEU A 13 11.92 2.69 35.18
CA LEU A 13 10.60 2.97 34.62
C LEU A 13 10.67 3.99 33.48
N THR A 14 11.43 5.07 33.64
CA THR A 14 11.61 6.08 32.57
C THR A 14 12.34 5.51 31.36
N ALA A 15 13.37 4.70 31.57
CA ALA A 15 14.09 4.02 30.49
C ALA A 15 13.18 3.02 29.76
N ALA A 16 12.38 2.25 30.50
CA ALA A 16 11.41 1.32 29.91
C ALA A 16 10.35 2.06 29.07
N LEU A 17 9.82 3.17 29.57
CA LEU A 17 8.85 3.98 28.83
C LEU A 17 9.46 4.54 27.54
N ALA A 18 10.67 5.08 27.61
CA ALA A 18 11.40 5.59 26.44
C ALA A 18 11.61 4.49 25.38
N LEU A 19 12.03 3.29 25.80
CA LEU A 19 12.22 2.15 24.92
C LEU A 19 10.91 1.71 24.24
N VAL A 20 9.79 1.67 24.98
CA VAL A 20 8.48 1.32 24.41
C VAL A 20 8.02 2.36 23.39
N THR A 21 8.19 3.65 23.70
CA THR A 21 7.83 4.73 22.76
C THR A 21 8.67 4.67 21.48
N LEU A 22 9.97 4.39 21.60
CA LEU A 22 10.86 4.25 20.45
C LEU A 22 10.49 3.03 19.61
N ALA A 23 10.24 1.88 20.24
CA ALA A 23 9.82 0.67 19.53
C ALA A 23 8.50 0.86 18.77
N ALA A 24 7.53 1.57 19.36
CA ALA A 24 6.27 1.88 18.70
C ALA A 24 6.45 2.79 17.47
N LEU A 25 7.31 3.81 17.57
CA LEU A 25 7.63 4.68 16.43
C LEU A 25 8.29 3.91 15.28
N VAL A 26 9.24 3.03 15.61
CA VAL A 26 9.92 2.21 14.60
C VAL A 26 8.91 1.27 13.93
N ALA A 27 8.08 0.57 14.69
CA ALA A 27 7.07 -0.34 14.16
C ALA A 27 6.11 0.32 13.15
N ALA A 28 5.70 1.57 13.40
CA ALA A 28 4.89 2.34 12.46
C ALA A 28 5.63 2.66 11.15
N ALA A 29 6.93 2.97 11.22
CA ALA A 29 7.74 3.35 10.05
C ALA A 29 8.09 2.19 9.11
N ILE A 30 8.13 0.94 9.62
CA ILE A 30 8.42 -0.27 8.82
C ILE A 30 7.17 -1.07 8.46
N SER A 31 5.98 -0.54 8.72
CA SER A 31 4.75 -1.18 8.27
C SER A 31 4.65 -1.10 6.74
N ALA A 32 4.32 -2.23 6.11
CA ALA A 32 4.19 -2.30 4.66
C ALA A 32 2.79 -1.82 4.22
N GLU A 33 2.74 -0.94 3.22
CA GLU A 33 1.48 -0.62 2.55
C GLU A 33 0.83 -1.85 1.91
N PRO A 34 -0.52 -1.86 1.79
CA PRO A 34 -1.22 -2.86 1.01
C PRO A 34 -0.70 -2.93 -0.43
N ARG A 35 -0.53 -4.14 -0.95
CA ARG A 35 -0.03 -4.33 -2.32
C ARG A 35 -1.04 -3.78 -3.33
N ALA A 36 -0.54 -3.11 -4.35
CA ALA A 36 -1.35 -2.58 -5.45
C ALA A 36 -2.27 -3.64 -6.09
N LYS A 37 -1.82 -4.89 -6.22
CA LYS A 37 -2.64 -5.99 -6.76
C LYS A 37 -3.90 -6.24 -5.93
N ASP A 38 -3.83 -6.09 -4.62
CA ASP A 38 -4.96 -6.33 -3.71
C ASP A 38 -5.96 -5.17 -3.77
N LEU A 39 -5.48 -3.94 -3.91
CA LEU A 39 -6.30 -2.74 -4.03
C LEU A 39 -6.98 -2.60 -5.41
N PHE A 40 -6.24 -2.84 -6.49
CA PHE A 40 -6.70 -2.59 -7.86
C PHE A 40 -7.15 -3.84 -8.61
N GLY A 41 -6.63 -5.03 -8.29
CA GLY A 41 -6.94 -6.26 -9.02
C GLY A 41 -8.41 -6.71 -8.92
N THR A 42 -9.12 -6.23 -7.89
CA THR A 42 -10.55 -6.47 -7.69
C THR A 42 -11.44 -5.51 -8.48
N LYS A 43 -10.92 -4.35 -8.91
CA LYS A 43 -11.67 -3.34 -9.65
C LYS A 43 -11.91 -3.81 -11.07
N LYS A 44 -13.17 -3.81 -11.50
CA LYS A 44 -13.58 -4.27 -12.84
C LYS A 44 -13.74 -3.15 -13.85
N LEU A 45 -13.95 -1.93 -13.39
CA LEU A 45 -14.16 -0.76 -14.22
C LEU A 45 -13.11 0.31 -13.88
N PRO A 46 -12.75 1.16 -14.85
CA PRO A 46 -11.90 2.32 -14.63
C PRO A 46 -12.60 3.34 -13.72
N ALA A 47 -11.82 4.21 -13.09
CA ALA A 47 -12.36 5.35 -12.36
C ALA A 47 -13.03 6.36 -13.31
N VAL A 48 -14.16 6.93 -12.90
CA VAL A 48 -14.92 7.93 -13.67
C VAL A 48 -14.31 9.32 -13.47
N VAL A 49 -13.15 9.52 -14.09
CA VAL A 49 -12.36 10.76 -14.08
C VAL A 49 -11.70 10.93 -15.46
N PRO A 50 -11.19 12.12 -15.80
CA PRO A 50 -10.40 12.30 -17.01
C PRO A 50 -9.22 11.31 -17.10
N ALA A 51 -8.87 10.91 -18.32
CA ALA A 51 -7.77 9.98 -18.56
C ALA A 51 -6.45 10.59 -18.11
N GLN A 52 -5.72 9.89 -17.24
CA GLN A 52 -4.43 10.36 -16.73
C GLN A 52 -3.54 9.19 -16.30
N SER A 53 -2.25 9.28 -16.64
CA SER A 53 -1.20 8.38 -16.14
C SER A 53 -0.51 8.99 -14.93
N PHE A 54 -0.21 8.18 -13.93
CA PHE A 54 0.48 8.57 -12.70
C PHE A 54 1.76 7.75 -12.53
N GLY A 55 2.90 8.42 -12.42
CA GLY A 55 4.20 7.75 -12.25
C GLY A 55 4.81 7.26 -13.55
N PHE A 56 5.64 6.22 -13.47
CA PHE A 56 6.38 5.66 -14.61
C PHE A 56 5.83 4.29 -15.02
N TYR A 57 6.08 3.85 -16.26
CA TYR A 57 5.55 2.60 -16.83
C TYR A 57 5.66 1.38 -15.90
N SER A 58 6.85 1.15 -15.31
CA SER A 58 7.11 -0.01 -14.43
C SER A 58 6.65 0.20 -12.98
N LYS A 59 6.30 1.42 -12.58
CA LYS A 59 5.92 1.82 -11.22
C LYS A 59 4.92 2.99 -11.27
N GLY A 60 3.71 2.68 -11.74
CA GLY A 60 2.67 3.68 -11.94
C GLY A 60 1.27 3.09 -11.94
N CYS A 61 0.29 3.97 -12.09
CA CYS A 61 -1.11 3.62 -12.30
C CYS A 61 -1.75 4.57 -13.32
N PHE A 62 -2.99 4.32 -13.70
CA PHE A 62 -3.75 5.23 -14.55
C PHE A 62 -5.23 5.25 -14.13
N ALA A 63 -5.92 6.32 -14.51
CA ALA A 63 -7.36 6.50 -14.29
C ALA A 63 -8.04 6.93 -15.60
N GLY A 64 -9.38 6.86 -15.64
CA GLY A 64 -10.15 7.28 -16.83
C GLY A 64 -9.92 6.40 -18.07
N GLY A 65 -9.53 5.14 -17.88
CA GLY A 65 -9.22 4.23 -18.98
C GLY A 65 -10.40 3.94 -19.91
N VAL A 66 -10.15 3.83 -21.21
CA VAL A 66 -11.13 3.38 -22.20
C VAL A 66 -10.88 1.91 -22.52
N ALA A 67 -11.95 1.15 -22.74
CA ALA A 67 -11.86 -0.24 -23.15
C ALA A 67 -11.56 -0.34 -24.65
N LEU A 68 -10.49 -1.04 -25.03
CA LEU A 68 -10.30 -1.49 -26.41
C LEU A 68 -11.47 -2.40 -26.80
N PRO A 69 -12.17 -2.23 -27.94
CA PRO A 69 -13.27 -3.10 -28.36
C PRO A 69 -12.88 -4.59 -28.38
N MET A 70 -13.84 -5.52 -28.42
CA MET A 70 -13.53 -6.96 -28.33
C MET A 70 -12.86 -7.48 -29.61
N GLU A 71 -13.34 -7.01 -30.75
CA GLU A 71 -12.81 -7.31 -32.07
C GLU A 71 -12.64 -6.02 -32.89
N GLY A 72 -11.79 -6.09 -33.90
CA GLY A 72 -11.65 -5.10 -34.96
C GLY A 72 -11.29 -5.76 -36.29
N PRO A 73 -11.10 -4.96 -37.36
CA PRO A 73 -10.95 -5.50 -38.72
C PRO A 73 -9.78 -6.47 -38.91
N THR A 74 -8.74 -6.34 -38.09
CA THR A 74 -7.49 -7.11 -38.21
C THR A 74 -7.00 -7.65 -36.86
N TRP A 75 -7.82 -7.57 -35.80
CA TRP A 75 -7.38 -7.87 -34.44
C TRP A 75 -8.52 -8.35 -33.54
N GLU A 76 -8.16 -9.07 -32.48
CA GLU A 76 -9.08 -9.55 -31.45
C GLU A 76 -8.39 -9.50 -30.07
N VAL A 77 -9.18 -9.22 -29.02
CA VAL A 77 -8.68 -9.24 -27.63
C VAL A 77 -8.42 -10.67 -27.16
N MET A 78 -7.16 -10.96 -26.84
CA MET A 78 -6.78 -12.24 -26.24
C MET A 78 -7.13 -12.30 -24.75
N ARG A 79 -7.59 -13.47 -24.29
CA ARG A 79 -7.91 -13.78 -22.89
C ARG A 79 -8.81 -12.69 -22.24
N PRO A 80 -9.98 -12.41 -22.83
CA PRO A 80 -10.86 -11.34 -22.36
C PRO A 80 -11.32 -11.52 -20.90
N SER A 81 -11.36 -12.76 -20.41
CA SER A 81 -11.65 -13.09 -19.00
C SER A 81 -10.74 -12.39 -17.99
N ARG A 82 -9.54 -11.95 -18.39
CA ARG A 82 -8.62 -11.23 -17.49
C ARG A 82 -8.99 -9.76 -17.27
N ASN A 83 -9.89 -9.19 -18.07
CA ASN A 83 -10.31 -7.79 -17.97
C ASN A 83 -9.14 -6.78 -17.98
N ARG A 84 -8.18 -6.96 -18.90
CA ARG A 84 -6.97 -6.12 -19.02
C ARG A 84 -6.92 -5.34 -20.35
N ARG A 85 -8.07 -5.04 -20.95
CA ARG A 85 -8.21 -4.35 -22.24
C ARG A 85 -8.40 -2.82 -22.09
N TRP A 86 -7.79 -2.21 -21.08
CA TRP A 86 -8.03 -0.81 -20.70
C TRP A 86 -6.76 0.04 -20.88
N GLY A 87 -6.89 1.26 -21.39
CA GLY A 87 -5.76 2.19 -21.64
C GLY A 87 -6.19 3.65 -21.82
N HIS A 88 -5.24 4.51 -22.18
CA HIS A 88 -5.45 5.92 -22.56
C HIS A 88 -5.65 6.06 -24.07
#